data_AF-A0A9D6XP91-F1
#
_entry.id   AF-A0A9D6XP91-F1
#
_cell.length_a   1.000
_cell.length_b   1.000
_cell.length_c   1.000
_cell.angle_alpha   90.00
_cell.angle_beta   90.00
_cell.angle_gamma   90.00
#
_symmetry.space_group_name_H-M   'P 1'
#
loop_
_entity.id
_entity.type
_entity.pdbx_description
1 polymer ?
#
loop_
_entity_poly.entity_id
_entity_poly.type
_entity_poly.pdbx_seq_one_letter_code
_entity_poly.pdbx_strand_id
1 'polypeptide(L)' 'MSRITREEVANLARLARLDLAESELGEYAQQLEIILESVAKVSEVSTKDVKPMSHATG' A
#
# COMPACT_ATOMS: atom_id res chain seq x y z
N MET A 1 -11.25 7.81 3.71
CA MET A 1 -10.32 6.85 3.08
C MET A 1 -10.85 5.46 3.33
N SER A 2 -10.79 4.57 2.34
CA SER A 2 -11.23 3.18 2.52
C SER A 2 -10.17 2.47 3.33
N ARG A 3 -10.56 1.92 4.48
CA ARG A 3 -9.70 1.11 5.34
C ARG A 3 -9.41 -0.21 4.63
N ILE A 4 -8.16 -0.68 4.65
CA ILE A 4 -7.83 -1.97 4.02
C ILE A 4 -8.44 -3.12 4.83
N THR A 5 -9.14 -4.05 4.16
CA THR A 5 -9.77 -5.20 4.81
C THR A 5 -8.88 -6.44 4.78
N ARG A 6 -9.23 -7.43 5.61
CA ARG A 6 -8.55 -8.72 5.64
C ARG A 6 -8.58 -9.44 4.29
N GLU A 7 -9.72 -9.36 3.59
CA GLU A 7 -9.91 -9.94 2.25
C GLU A 7 -9.02 -9.26 1.21
N GLU A 8 -8.86 -7.94 1.31
CA GLU A 8 -7.94 -7.18 0.45
C GLU A 8 -6.48 -7.57 0.68
N VAL A 9 -6.08 -7.78 1.94
CA VAL A 9 -4.75 -8.29 2.29
C VAL A 9 -4.54 -9.71 1.74
N ALA A 10 -5.52 -10.60 1.88
CA ALA A 10 -5.44 -11.95 1.32
C ALA A 10 -5.29 -11.93 -0.22
N ASN A 11 -6.04 -11.06 -0.90
CA ASN A 11 -5.91 -10.90 -2.35
C ASN A 11 -4.54 -10.31 -2.74
N LEU A 12 -4.02 -9.34 -1.99
CA LEU A 12 -2.69 -8.78 -2.19
C LEU A 12 -1.59 -9.84 -2.03
N ALA A 13 -1.67 -10.65 -0.96
CA ALA A 13 -0.74 -11.74 -0.71
C ALA A 13 -0.74 -12.76 -1.86
N ARG A 14 -1.93 -13.14 -2.36
CA ARG A 14 -2.07 -14.01 -3.54
C ARG A 14 -1.42 -13.42 -4.79
N LEU A 15 -1.62 -12.12 -5.05
CA LEU A 15 -1.00 -11.44 -6.20
C LEU A 15 0.52 -11.37 -6.09
N ALA A 16 1.02 -11.17 -4.87
CA ALA A 16 2.45 -11.14 -4.56
C ALA A 16 3.09 -12.54 -4.43
N ARG A 17 2.28 -13.62 -4.51
CA ARG A 17 2.70 -15.02 -4.27
C ARG A 17 3.31 -15.22 -2.88
N LEU A 18 2.77 -14.53 -1.88
CA LEU A 18 3.11 -14.71 -0.47
C LEU A 18 2.12 -15.70 0.15
N ASP A 19 2.64 -16.71 0.84
CA ASP A 19 1.84 -17.62 1.64
C ASP A 19 1.75 -17.06 3.06
N LEU A 20 0.56 -16.59 3.43
CA LEU A 20 0.29 -15.98 4.73
C LEU A 20 -0.74 -16.84 5.46
N ALA A 21 -0.50 -17.09 6.74
CA ALA A 21 -1.47 -17.78 7.57
C ALA A 21 -2.69 -16.88 7.83
N GLU A 22 -3.86 -17.50 7.97
CA GLU A 22 -5.11 -16.80 8.27
C GLU A 22 -5.01 -15.89 9.51
N SER A 23 -4.21 -16.29 10.50
CA SER A 23 -3.95 -15.52 11.73
C SER A 23 -3.18 -14.22 11.48
N GLU A 24 -2.35 -14.16 10.43
CA GLU A 24 -1.47 -13.02 10.15
C GLU A 24 -2.18 -11.93 9.35
N LEU A 25 -3.24 -12.27 8.60
CA LEU A 25 -3.95 -11.34 7.72
C LEU A 25 -4.52 -10.12 8.47
N GLY A 26 -5.04 -10.32 9.69
CA GLY A 26 -5.59 -9.24 10.49
C GLY A 26 -4.53 -8.30 11.07
N GLU A 27 -3.34 -8.82 11.35
CA GLU A 27 -2.20 -8.02 11.78
C GLU A 27 -1.66 -7.18 10.61
N TYR A 28 -1.46 -7.81 9.46
CA TYR A 28 -1.00 -7.11 8.26
C TYR A 28 -1.97 -6.04 7.78
N ALA A 29 -3.29 -6.24 7.91
CA ALA A 29 -4.27 -5.20 7.61
C ALA A 29 -4.06 -3.94 8.46
N GLN A 30 -3.78 -4.09 9.76
CA GLN A 30 -3.51 -2.96 10.64
C GLN A 30 -2.20 -2.25 10.30
N GLN A 31 -1.14 -3.02 10.02
CA GLN A 31 0.16 -2.46 9.64
C GLN A 31 0.09 -1.71 8.29
N LEU A 32 -0.61 -2.27 7.31
CA LEU A 32 -0.80 -1.66 6.01
C LEU A 32 -1.61 -0.37 6.09
N GLU A 33 -2.60 -0.30 6.98
CA GLU A 33 -3.37 0.94 7.22
C GLU A 33 -2.44 2.11 7.61
N ILE A 34 -1.50 1.88 8.54
CA ILE A 34 -0.53 2.89 9.00
C ILE A 34 0.36 3.37 7.84
N ILE A 35 0.78 2.45 6.98
CA ILE A 35 1.59 2.77 5.79
C ILE A 35 0.77 3.62 4.81
N LEU A 36 -0.48 3.24 4.53
CA LEU A 36 -1.35 3.95 3.61
C LEU A 36 -1.69 5.36 4.10
N GLU A 37 -1.94 5.54 5.40
CA GLU A 37 -2.10 6.86 6.02
C GLU A 37 -0.84 7.72 5.85
N SER A 38 0.35 7.12 5.96
CA SER A 38 1.61 7.83 5.79
C SER A 38 1.83 8.24 4.33
N VAL A 39 1.49 7.36 3.37
CA VAL A 39 1.58 7.64 1.93
C VAL A 39 0.53 8.69 1.51
N ALA A 40 -0.64 8.72 2.13
CA ALA A 40 -1.69 9.70 1.85
C ALA A 40 -1.20 11.15 2.01
N LYS A 41 -0.28 11.41 2.95
CA LYS A 41 0.36 12.73 3.14
C LYS A 41 1.15 13.18 1.92
N VAL A 42 1.75 12.25 1.16
CA VAL A 42 2.50 12.57 -0.07
C VAL A 42 1.55 13.08 -1.17
N SER A 43 0.31 12.57 -1.19
CA SER A 43 -0.72 12.97 -2.15
C SER A 43 -1.23 14.41 -1.95
N GLU A 44 -0.90 15.06 -0.84
CA GLU A 44 -1.26 16.46 -0.57
C GLU A 44 -0.45 17.45 -1.43
N VAL A 45 0.68 17.00 -1.99
CA VAL A 45 1.57 17.83 -2.81
C VAL A 45 1.05 17.92 -4.25
N SER A 46 0.98 19.13 -4.81
CA SER A 46 0.57 19.34 -6.21
C SER A 46 1.61 18.77 -7.18
N THR A 47 1.14 17.94 -8.11
CA THR A 47 1.96 17.32 -9.17
C THR A 47 1.61 17.80 -10.58
N LYS A 48 0.74 18.83 -10.72
CA LYS A 48 0.17 19.28 -12.01
C LYS A 48 1.21 19.50 -13.12
N ASP A 49 2.38 20.03 -12.79
CA ASP A 49 3.42 20.39 -13.75
C ASP A 49 4.70 19.55 -13.59
N VAL A 50 4.65 18.49 -12.79
CA VAL A 50 5.80 17.62 -12.51
C VAL A 50 5.68 16.34 -13.32
N LYS A 51 6.60 16.14 -14.28
CA LYS A 51 6.68 14.89 -15.05
C LYS A 51 7.20 13.75 -14.15
N PRO A 52 6.56 12.57 -14.13
CA PRO A 52 7.09 11.41 -13.40
C PRO A 52 8.48 10.99 -13.89
N MET A 53 9.34 10.56 -12.95
CA MET A 53 10.68 10.05 -13.24
C MET A 53 10.76 8.55 -12.93
N SER A 54 11.03 7.72 -13.95
CA SER A 54 11.10 6.26 -13.80
C SER A 54 12.52 5.73 -13.55
N HIS A 55 13.54 6.47 -13.97
CA HIS A 55 14.94 6.13 -13.75
C HIS A 55 15.69 7.38 -13.30
N ALA A 56 16.44 7.25 -12.21
CA ALA A 56 17.46 8.24 -11.84
C ALA A 56 18.75 7.88 -12.59
N THR A 57 18.77 8.07 -13.91
CA THR A 57 20.04 8.05 -14.65
C THR A 57 20.74 9.38 -14.41
N GLY A 58 21.52 9.41 -13.33
CA GLY A 58 22.53 10.42 -13.02
C GLY A 58 23.83 9.71 -12.72
#